data_AF-A0A9P5MPR7-F1
#
_entry.id   AF-A0A9P5MPR7-F1
#
_cell.length_a   1.000
_cell.length_b   1.000
_cell.length_c   1.000
_cell.angle_alpha   90.00
_cell.angle_beta   90.00
_cell.angle_gamma   90.00
#
_symmetry.space_group_name_H-M   'P 1'
#
loop_
_entity.id
_entity.type
_entity.pdbx_description
1 polymer ?
#
loop_
_entity_poly.entity_id
_entity_poly.type
_entity_poly.pdbx_seq_one_letter_code
_entity_poly.pdbx_strand_id
1 'polypeptide(L)'
;MSTVPHETVSPQASPTDEPLAKLLFNRPGADIILRSQDCYHFRVPKTSIVNNFPILGEIIQRTLDSPGNANAEANLPVVQLPESGEILHCLLTFVFPVTPLIPSTPEDTMELLSVAQKYQMGSVLTHIRATFAQQNSLPTGLEPALHIYALAQKYGLRPEALQTARTILNYPMTIEDFDNKLDIMSGASLYELWKYHESVRIILVSDLAEFRMSCARGTITGLRCTDLSSSQIPSWLDQYIESIGNTPNLFDYAELNVAMVRHVRDKANEIDCECAFIPSQTIRDLWNALASVVHGSFEKAESALSLVREQEDPEVQINPATSTLEPFDVHHIPDANLIIRSSDLVNFRVHKSVLTMVSPIFRDLLSLPQPSDSETVDGLPVVQLSEGSELLNSLISILYPFRTAIPNSYDKVLYLLAASQKYEMGSVQSSIRAKVKLGEFPVPKGVEAFSAYVIASGKGLIPEMESAARQTLDHPMTFEILGEGLRLFEGWALRDLVDFRRRCGDNLVTCLDSYRVVEPPGPSSVWRGCPENGSRRHFVLPKWLDQLLSQSRNNLKLQKFTDPLVIHSRIRGEYLKSLQTHLRCKFCLDVYVKESTFCTELENKLEQARDKELVRPLDDASI
;
A
#
# COMPACT_ATOMS: atom_id res chain seq x y z
N MET A 1 -53.89 31.71 48.56
CA MET A 1 -53.32 32.13 47.26
C MET A 1 -51.99 31.41 47.04
N SER A 2 -51.55 31.28 45.79
CA SER A 2 -50.66 30.20 45.37
C SER A 2 -49.21 30.31 45.81
N THR A 3 -48.59 29.14 46.01
CA THR A 3 -47.15 28.93 46.09
C THR A 3 -46.51 28.90 44.71
N VAL A 4 -45.33 29.51 44.53
CA VAL A 4 -44.39 29.24 43.43
C VAL A 4 -42.95 29.32 43.98
N PRO A 5 -42.17 28.22 43.97
CA PRO A 5 -40.72 28.25 44.14
C PRO A 5 -40.01 28.31 42.77
N HIS A 6 -38.73 28.71 42.79
CA HIS A 6 -37.91 28.98 41.60
C HIS A 6 -37.79 27.84 40.59
N GLU A 7 -37.81 28.19 39.30
CA GLU A 7 -37.29 27.36 38.21
C GLU A 7 -35.75 27.32 38.27
N THR A 8 -35.16 26.13 38.36
CA THR A 8 -33.76 25.91 38.02
C THR A 8 -33.63 25.69 36.52
N VAL A 9 -32.88 26.55 35.84
CA VAL A 9 -32.64 26.46 34.39
C VAL A 9 -31.81 25.22 34.06
N SER A 10 -32.38 24.29 33.29
CA SER A 10 -31.65 23.17 32.69
C SER A 10 -30.65 23.69 31.63
N PRO A 11 -29.50 23.02 31.42
CA PRO A 11 -28.63 23.32 30.30
C PRO A 11 -29.38 23.19 28.96
N GLN A 12 -29.22 24.17 28.07
CA GLN A 12 -29.74 24.05 26.71
C GLN A 12 -28.92 23.01 25.95
N ALA A 13 -29.60 22.07 25.29
CA ALA A 13 -28.95 21.13 24.37
C ALA A 13 -28.39 21.88 23.15
N SER A 14 -27.23 21.44 22.66
CA SER A 14 -26.62 21.96 21.43
C SER A 14 -27.43 21.56 20.19
N PRO A 15 -27.42 22.37 19.11
CA PRO A 15 -28.22 22.14 17.90
C PRO A 15 -27.59 21.08 16.98
N THR A 16 -27.29 19.91 17.52
CA THR A 16 -26.63 18.77 16.85
C THR A 16 -27.42 17.46 16.94
N ASP A 17 -28.33 17.34 17.92
CA ASP A 17 -28.91 16.03 18.30
C ASP A 17 -30.21 15.70 17.55
N GLU A 18 -30.65 16.58 16.65
CA GLU A 18 -31.98 16.53 16.00
C GLU A 18 -32.26 15.31 15.09
N PRO A 19 -31.27 14.63 14.45
CA PRO A 19 -31.54 13.39 13.71
C PRO A 19 -32.03 12.23 14.59
N LEU A 20 -31.49 12.15 15.81
CA LEU A 20 -31.46 10.92 16.61
C LEU A 20 -32.80 10.59 17.27
N ALA A 21 -33.66 11.60 17.46
CA ALA A 21 -35.01 11.45 18.02
C ALA A 21 -35.95 10.56 17.17
N LYS A 22 -35.62 10.28 15.90
CA LYS A 22 -36.47 9.50 14.98
C LYS A 22 -36.26 7.98 15.07
N LEU A 23 -35.18 7.50 15.70
CA LEU A 23 -34.84 6.07 15.71
C LEU A 23 -35.73 5.20 16.62
N LEU A 24 -36.70 5.78 17.34
CA LEU A 24 -37.56 5.17 18.37
C LEU A 24 -38.51 4.06 17.86
N PHE A 25 -37.95 2.90 17.53
CA PHE A 25 -38.69 1.71 17.07
C PHE A 25 -39.31 0.96 18.25
N ASN A 26 -40.50 1.39 18.69
CA ASN A 26 -41.28 0.72 19.74
C ASN A 26 -42.48 -0.02 19.12
N ARG A 27 -42.49 -1.35 19.17
CA ARG A 27 -43.60 -2.18 18.68
C ARG A 27 -44.54 -2.61 19.83
N PRO A 28 -45.87 -2.64 19.60
CA PRO A 28 -46.80 -3.25 20.54
C PRO A 28 -46.53 -4.77 20.63
N GLY A 29 -46.63 -5.34 21.83
CA GLY A 29 -46.31 -6.76 22.06
C GLY A 29 -44.82 -7.09 22.03
N ALA A 30 -43.93 -6.11 22.22
CA ALA A 30 -42.50 -6.35 22.38
C ALA A 30 -42.19 -7.08 23.70
N ASP A 31 -41.50 -8.21 23.58
CA ASP A 31 -41.03 -9.08 24.66
C ASP A 31 -39.49 -9.08 24.79
N ILE A 32 -38.78 -8.34 23.93
CA ILE A 32 -37.32 -8.19 23.95
C ILE A 32 -36.88 -6.77 23.55
N ILE A 33 -35.73 -6.35 24.07
CA ILE A 33 -35.02 -5.12 23.69
C ILE A 33 -33.74 -5.51 22.95
N LEU A 34 -33.59 -5.03 21.72
CA LEU A 34 -32.28 -5.00 21.06
C LEU A 34 -31.60 -3.66 21.41
N ARG A 35 -30.33 -3.71 21.80
CA ARG A 35 -29.52 -2.52 22.11
C ARG A 35 -28.34 -2.44 21.16
N SER A 36 -28.19 -1.32 20.46
CA SER A 36 -27.08 -1.04 19.55
C SER A 36 -25.80 -0.63 20.30
N GLN A 37 -24.67 -0.56 19.58
CA GLN A 37 -23.36 -0.16 20.11
C GLN A 37 -23.38 1.27 20.69
N ASP A 38 -24.00 2.19 19.95
CA ASP A 38 -24.33 3.57 20.30
C ASP A 38 -25.56 3.69 21.24
N CYS A 39 -25.98 2.57 21.84
CA CYS A 39 -26.92 2.49 22.96
C CYS A 39 -28.40 2.81 22.67
N TYR A 40 -28.86 2.87 21.43
CA TYR A 40 -30.29 2.93 21.10
C TYR A 40 -31.01 1.64 21.46
N HIS A 41 -32.27 1.77 21.91
CA HIS A 41 -33.11 0.65 22.36
C HIS A 41 -34.29 0.44 21.41
N PHE A 42 -34.33 -0.73 20.76
CA PHE A 42 -35.38 -1.14 19.83
C PHE A 42 -36.27 -2.18 20.52
N ARG A 43 -37.54 -1.86 20.76
CA ARG A 43 -38.50 -2.77 21.40
C ARG A 43 -39.27 -3.53 20.34
N VAL A 44 -39.04 -4.84 20.24
CA VAL A 44 -39.56 -5.71 19.17
C VAL A 44 -40.09 -7.04 19.72
N PRO A 45 -40.97 -7.76 18.99
CA PRO A 45 -41.35 -9.13 19.33
C PRO A 45 -40.29 -10.14 18.87
N LYS A 46 -39.85 -11.04 19.76
CA LYS A 46 -38.88 -12.11 19.50
C LYS A 46 -39.32 -12.99 18.34
N THR A 47 -40.61 -13.28 18.23
CA THR A 47 -41.18 -14.10 17.13
C THR A 47 -40.94 -13.47 15.75
N SER A 48 -41.07 -12.14 15.62
CA SER A 48 -40.76 -11.44 14.37
C SER A 48 -39.27 -11.47 14.04
N ILE A 49 -38.40 -11.40 15.05
CA ILE A 49 -36.94 -11.44 14.86
C ILE A 49 -36.47 -12.85 14.50
N VAL A 50 -36.83 -13.88 15.28
CA VAL A 50 -36.42 -15.28 15.06
C VAL A 50 -36.82 -15.80 13.69
N ASN A 51 -37.99 -15.38 13.17
CA ASN A 51 -38.47 -15.80 11.86
C ASN A 51 -37.77 -15.12 10.66
N ASN A 52 -37.01 -14.03 10.87
CA ASN A 52 -36.41 -13.22 9.78
C ASN A 52 -34.89 -12.99 9.92
N PHE A 53 -34.32 -13.20 11.10
CA PHE A 53 -32.89 -13.13 11.38
C PHE A 53 -32.41 -14.47 12.00
N PRO A 54 -32.00 -15.47 11.20
CA PRO A 54 -31.64 -16.80 11.73
C PRO A 54 -30.58 -16.75 12.84
N ILE A 55 -29.46 -16.05 12.58
CA ILE A 55 -28.33 -15.95 13.53
C ILE A 55 -28.69 -15.11 14.76
N LEU A 56 -29.44 -14.02 14.60
CA LEU A 56 -29.90 -13.22 15.74
C LEU A 56 -30.89 -14.03 16.61
N GLY A 57 -31.68 -14.91 15.99
CA GLY A 57 -32.51 -15.88 16.71
C GLY A 57 -31.70 -16.82 17.60
N GLU A 58 -30.57 -17.35 17.12
CA GLU A 58 -29.65 -18.13 17.95
C GLU A 58 -29.03 -17.30 19.09
N ILE A 59 -28.58 -16.08 18.80
CA ILE A 59 -27.97 -15.17 19.79
C ILE A 59 -28.98 -14.86 20.90
N ILE A 60 -30.21 -14.51 20.54
CA ILE A 60 -31.31 -14.28 21.49
C ILE A 60 -31.57 -15.54 22.33
N GLN A 61 -31.59 -16.72 21.72
CA GLN A 61 -31.86 -17.97 22.43
C GLN A 61 -30.74 -18.29 23.44
N ARG A 62 -29.46 -18.26 23.01
CA ARG A 62 -28.29 -18.43 23.89
C ARG A 62 -28.26 -17.42 25.05
N THR A 63 -28.73 -16.19 24.82
CA THR A 63 -28.76 -15.13 25.85
C THR A 63 -29.88 -15.36 26.88
N LEU A 64 -31.01 -15.93 26.46
CA LEU A 64 -32.13 -16.28 27.35
C LEU A 64 -31.89 -17.56 28.15
N ASP A 65 -31.13 -18.51 27.60
CA ASP A 65 -30.76 -19.77 28.26
C ASP A 65 -29.62 -19.61 29.29
N SER A 66 -29.12 -18.38 29.50
CA SER A 66 -28.02 -18.07 30.42
C SER A 66 -28.50 -17.89 31.88
N PRO A 67 -27.93 -18.59 32.89
CA PRO A 67 -28.50 -18.65 34.25
C PRO A 67 -28.56 -17.35 35.07
N GLY A 68 -28.08 -16.21 34.56
CA GLY A 68 -27.98 -14.96 35.31
C GLY A 68 -29.28 -14.13 35.45
N ASN A 69 -30.24 -14.31 34.54
CA ASN A 69 -31.41 -13.41 34.41
C ASN A 69 -32.62 -13.78 35.29
N ALA A 70 -32.42 -14.49 36.40
CA ALA A 70 -33.51 -14.98 37.26
C ALA A 70 -34.22 -13.91 38.13
N ASN A 71 -33.84 -12.63 38.03
CA ASN A 71 -34.33 -11.54 38.91
C ASN A 71 -34.71 -10.25 38.15
N ALA A 72 -35.94 -10.16 37.60
CA ALA A 72 -36.72 -8.92 37.47
C ALA A 72 -38.08 -9.13 36.76
N GLU A 73 -39.19 -9.17 37.50
CA GLU A 73 -40.57 -9.17 36.93
C GLU A 73 -41.02 -7.81 36.36
N ALA A 74 -40.09 -7.00 35.84
CA ALA A 74 -40.34 -5.61 35.41
C ALA A 74 -39.55 -5.14 34.18
N ASN A 75 -38.43 -5.79 33.84
CA ASN A 75 -37.58 -5.38 32.73
C ASN A 75 -37.55 -6.45 31.63
N LEU A 76 -37.81 -6.05 30.39
CA LEU A 76 -37.65 -6.92 29.22
C LEU A 76 -36.18 -7.35 29.07
N PRO A 77 -35.90 -8.59 28.61
CA PRO A 77 -34.55 -9.03 28.31
C PRO A 77 -33.88 -8.12 27.28
N VAL A 78 -32.63 -7.73 27.54
CA VAL A 78 -31.83 -6.88 26.67
C VAL A 78 -30.74 -7.70 25.99
N VAL A 79 -30.66 -7.63 24.66
CA VAL A 79 -29.58 -8.22 23.87
C VAL A 79 -28.74 -7.08 23.29
N GLN A 80 -27.47 -7.02 23.68
CA GLN A 80 -26.49 -6.08 23.14
C GLN A 80 -25.99 -6.57 21.79
N LEU A 81 -26.01 -5.68 20.80
CA LEU A 81 -25.51 -5.89 19.45
C LEU A 81 -24.33 -4.93 19.18
N PRO A 82 -23.35 -5.34 18.35
CA PRO A 82 -22.18 -4.52 18.02
C PRO A 82 -22.42 -3.50 16.88
N GLU A 83 -23.58 -3.49 16.23
CA GLU A 83 -23.93 -2.56 15.16
C GLU A 83 -24.49 -1.23 15.68
N SER A 84 -24.44 -0.19 14.85
CA SER A 84 -25.01 1.14 15.11
C SER A 84 -26.54 1.14 15.10
N GLY A 85 -27.14 2.15 15.74
CA GLY A 85 -28.59 2.31 15.83
C GLY A 85 -29.24 2.58 14.47
N GLU A 86 -28.54 3.25 13.55
CA GLU A 86 -29.04 3.54 12.20
C GLU A 86 -29.10 2.27 11.32
N ILE A 87 -28.02 1.49 11.27
CA ILE A 87 -27.99 0.23 10.50
C ILE A 87 -29.01 -0.77 11.05
N LEU A 88 -29.14 -0.88 12.38
CA LEU A 88 -30.17 -1.72 13.00
C LEU A 88 -31.59 -1.20 12.74
N HIS A 89 -31.82 0.11 12.74
CA HIS A 89 -33.11 0.68 12.36
C HIS A 89 -33.47 0.34 10.91
N CYS A 90 -32.54 0.52 9.96
CA CYS A 90 -32.70 0.14 8.56
C CYS A 90 -33.08 -1.34 8.42
N LEU A 91 -32.33 -2.27 9.01
CA LEU A 91 -32.65 -3.71 8.97
C LEU A 91 -34.06 -4.03 9.53
N LEU A 92 -34.44 -3.37 10.63
CA LEU A 92 -35.77 -3.54 11.22
C LEU A 92 -36.89 -3.00 10.31
N THR A 93 -36.65 -2.02 9.43
CA THR A 93 -37.65 -1.59 8.44
C THR A 93 -37.98 -2.64 7.37
N PHE A 94 -37.08 -3.61 7.11
CA PHE A 94 -37.37 -4.73 6.19
C PHE A 94 -38.17 -5.86 6.84
N VAL A 95 -38.12 -5.98 8.18
CA VAL A 95 -38.72 -7.11 8.92
C VAL A 95 -40.11 -6.78 9.49
N PHE A 96 -40.42 -5.51 9.67
CA PHE A 96 -41.75 -5.03 10.09
C PHE A 96 -42.44 -4.31 8.92
N PRO A 97 -43.78 -4.24 8.88
CA PRO A 97 -44.51 -3.56 7.81
C PRO A 97 -44.33 -2.03 7.90
N VAL A 98 -43.24 -1.54 7.30
CA VAL A 98 -42.85 -0.15 7.10
C VAL A 98 -42.29 -0.05 5.67
N THR A 99 -42.24 1.15 5.10
CA THR A 99 -41.40 1.41 3.93
C THR A 99 -39.94 1.07 4.27
N PRO A 100 -39.25 0.18 3.54
CA PRO A 100 -37.85 -0.12 3.80
C PRO A 100 -36.98 1.13 3.60
N LEU A 101 -36.10 1.39 4.56
CA LEU A 101 -35.13 2.47 4.51
C LEU A 101 -33.75 1.90 4.13
N ILE A 102 -33.18 2.46 3.08
CA ILE A 102 -31.78 2.25 2.67
C ILE A 102 -31.07 3.59 2.89
N PRO A 103 -29.85 3.61 3.47
CA PRO A 103 -29.06 4.81 3.61
C PRO A 103 -28.80 5.53 2.28
N SER A 104 -28.59 6.84 2.35
CA SER A 104 -28.31 7.65 1.16
C SER A 104 -26.84 7.64 0.70
N THR A 105 -25.96 7.03 1.50
CA THR A 105 -24.51 6.95 1.27
C THR A 105 -24.11 5.56 0.75
N PRO A 106 -23.03 5.46 -0.06
CA PRO A 106 -22.47 4.15 -0.40
C PRO A 106 -21.84 3.45 0.81
N GLU A 107 -21.28 4.18 1.78
CA GLU A 107 -20.66 3.64 3.01
C GLU A 107 -21.67 2.85 3.84
N ASP A 108 -22.75 3.52 4.26
CA ASP A 108 -23.75 2.93 5.15
C ASP A 108 -24.58 1.87 4.42
N THR A 109 -24.71 1.96 3.08
CA THR A 109 -25.32 0.90 2.27
C THR A 109 -24.44 -0.36 2.21
N MET A 110 -23.12 -0.21 2.09
CA MET A 110 -22.20 -1.35 2.12
C MET A 110 -22.14 -1.97 3.53
N GLU A 111 -22.19 -1.17 4.59
CA GLU A 111 -22.33 -1.69 5.96
C GLU A 111 -23.68 -2.40 6.17
N LEU A 112 -24.79 -1.85 5.66
CA LEU A 112 -26.10 -2.49 5.72
C LEU A 112 -26.10 -3.86 4.99
N LEU A 113 -25.46 -3.95 3.83
CA LEU A 113 -25.24 -5.21 3.11
C LEU A 113 -24.37 -6.18 3.93
N SER A 114 -23.30 -5.70 4.57
CA SER A 114 -22.40 -6.55 5.37
C SER A 114 -23.12 -7.13 6.60
N VAL A 115 -23.95 -6.34 7.27
CA VAL A 115 -24.72 -6.80 8.43
C VAL A 115 -25.88 -7.72 7.99
N ALA A 116 -26.57 -7.43 6.88
CA ALA A 116 -27.55 -8.35 6.30
C ALA A 116 -26.92 -9.70 5.89
N GLN A 117 -25.67 -9.70 5.40
CA GLN A 117 -24.89 -10.91 5.13
C GLN A 117 -24.50 -11.63 6.43
N LYS A 118 -23.98 -10.91 7.43
CA LYS A 118 -23.63 -11.41 8.77
C LYS A 118 -24.81 -12.11 9.47
N TYR A 119 -26.03 -11.63 9.28
CA TYR A 119 -27.25 -12.24 9.83
C TYR A 119 -28.00 -13.18 8.86
N GLN A 120 -27.42 -13.50 7.70
CA GLN A 120 -27.98 -14.40 6.68
C GLN A 120 -29.38 -13.98 6.15
N MET A 121 -29.64 -12.68 6.06
CA MET A 121 -30.93 -12.12 5.64
C MET A 121 -31.08 -12.10 4.10
N GLY A 122 -31.14 -13.28 3.48
CA GLY A 122 -31.08 -13.44 2.01
C GLY A 122 -32.09 -12.60 1.21
N SER A 123 -33.34 -12.50 1.68
CA SER A 123 -34.37 -11.65 1.05
C SER A 123 -34.05 -10.16 1.14
N VAL A 124 -33.53 -9.70 2.28
CA VAL A 124 -33.13 -8.31 2.52
C VAL A 124 -31.93 -7.93 1.66
N LEU A 125 -30.93 -8.81 1.54
CA LEU A 125 -29.81 -8.65 0.59
C LEU A 125 -30.31 -8.46 -0.85
N THR A 126 -31.25 -9.29 -1.32
CA THR A 126 -31.84 -9.14 -2.66
C THR A 126 -32.56 -7.80 -2.82
N HIS A 127 -33.32 -7.34 -1.83
CA HIS A 127 -34.01 -6.06 -1.90
C HIS A 127 -33.07 -4.84 -1.87
N ILE A 128 -32.04 -4.85 -1.01
CA ILE A 128 -31.04 -3.77 -0.97
C ILE A 128 -30.30 -3.70 -2.30
N ARG A 129 -29.81 -4.85 -2.82
CA ARG A 129 -29.14 -4.93 -4.14
C ARG A 129 -30.01 -4.42 -5.28
N ALA A 130 -31.26 -4.86 -5.35
CA ALA A 130 -32.20 -4.44 -6.40
C ALA A 130 -32.51 -2.93 -6.34
N THR A 131 -32.63 -2.36 -5.13
CA THR A 131 -32.93 -0.94 -4.96
C THR A 131 -31.69 -0.06 -5.18
N PHE A 132 -30.51 -0.49 -4.71
CA PHE A 132 -29.23 0.17 -4.98
C PHE A 132 -28.97 0.26 -6.48
N ALA A 133 -29.18 -0.82 -7.24
CA ALA A 133 -29.05 -0.83 -8.70
C ALA A 133 -30.12 0.01 -9.45
N GLN A 134 -31.20 0.43 -8.78
CA GLN A 134 -32.22 1.33 -9.34
C GLN A 134 -31.97 2.81 -8.97
N GLN A 135 -31.41 3.06 -7.78
CA GLN A 135 -31.12 4.42 -7.29
C GLN A 135 -29.76 4.93 -7.77
N ASN A 136 -28.75 4.06 -7.77
CA ASN A 136 -27.41 4.35 -8.22
C ASN A 136 -27.15 3.63 -9.55
N SER A 137 -27.25 4.38 -10.65
CA SER A 137 -26.65 3.98 -11.93
C SER A 137 -25.13 3.73 -11.76
N LEU A 138 -24.53 2.91 -12.64
CA LEU A 138 -23.11 2.58 -12.59
C LEU A 138 -22.21 3.80 -12.31
N PRO A 139 -21.21 3.69 -11.41
CA PRO A 139 -20.28 4.78 -11.10
C PRO A 139 -19.74 5.48 -12.34
N THR A 140 -20.17 6.72 -12.56
CA THR A 140 -19.92 7.49 -13.79
C THR A 140 -18.51 8.12 -13.83
N GLY A 141 -17.58 7.55 -13.05
CA GLY A 141 -16.19 7.98 -12.91
C GLY A 141 -15.39 6.94 -12.13
N LEU A 142 -14.06 6.95 -12.29
CA LEU A 142 -13.16 6.01 -11.63
C LEU A 142 -13.19 6.14 -10.10
N GLU A 143 -13.22 7.36 -9.58
CA GLU A 143 -13.05 7.62 -8.13
C GLU A 143 -14.17 7.02 -7.26
N PRO A 144 -15.48 7.18 -7.56
CA PRO A 144 -16.53 6.48 -6.81
C PRO A 144 -16.51 4.96 -7.01
N ALA A 145 -16.01 4.46 -8.15
CA ALA A 145 -15.85 3.03 -8.38
C ALA A 145 -14.73 2.45 -7.49
N LEU A 146 -13.58 3.12 -7.40
CA LEU A 146 -12.50 2.72 -6.49
C LEU A 146 -12.97 2.72 -5.03
N HIS A 147 -13.75 3.72 -4.62
CA HIS A 147 -14.29 3.81 -3.26
C HIS A 147 -15.30 2.69 -2.94
N ILE A 148 -16.25 2.44 -3.83
CA ILE A 148 -17.20 1.31 -3.68
C ILE A 148 -16.47 -0.04 -3.67
N TYR A 149 -15.42 -0.21 -4.49
CA TYR A 149 -14.59 -1.41 -4.46
C TYR A 149 -13.82 -1.54 -3.13
N ALA A 150 -13.26 -0.45 -2.60
CA ALA A 150 -12.57 -0.41 -1.31
C ALA A 150 -13.50 -0.82 -0.15
N LEU A 151 -14.72 -0.26 -0.12
CA LEU A 151 -15.77 -0.61 0.84
C LEU A 151 -16.18 -2.09 0.69
N ALA A 152 -16.44 -2.56 -0.54
CA ALA A 152 -16.82 -3.95 -0.77
C ALA A 152 -15.72 -4.94 -0.37
N GLN A 153 -14.44 -4.60 -0.56
CA GLN A 153 -13.30 -5.36 -0.03
C GLN A 153 -13.27 -5.34 1.51
N LYS A 154 -13.38 -4.16 2.14
CA LYS A 154 -13.41 -3.97 3.60
C LYS A 154 -14.50 -4.82 4.28
N TYR A 155 -15.68 -4.90 3.67
CA TYR A 155 -16.86 -5.59 4.21
C TYR A 155 -17.05 -7.04 3.70
N GLY A 156 -16.13 -7.59 2.90
CA GLY A 156 -16.21 -8.97 2.39
C GLY A 156 -17.34 -9.23 1.38
N LEU A 157 -17.78 -8.19 0.67
CA LEU A 157 -18.92 -8.21 -0.25
C LEU A 157 -18.47 -8.61 -1.67
N ARG A 158 -18.25 -9.92 -1.89
CA ARG A 158 -17.72 -10.44 -3.18
C ARG A 158 -18.52 -10.01 -4.41
N PRO A 159 -19.87 -10.08 -4.46
CA PRO A 159 -20.63 -9.68 -5.65
C PRO A 159 -20.48 -8.19 -5.99
N GLU A 160 -20.53 -7.34 -4.97
CA GLU A 160 -20.36 -5.90 -5.08
C GLU A 160 -18.94 -5.52 -5.53
N ALA A 161 -17.91 -6.15 -4.95
CA ALA A 161 -16.52 -5.97 -5.35
C ALA A 161 -16.30 -6.40 -6.81
N LEU A 162 -16.86 -7.55 -7.23
CA LEU A 162 -16.77 -8.03 -8.60
C LEU A 162 -17.46 -7.11 -9.61
N GLN A 163 -18.71 -6.72 -9.35
CA GLN A 163 -19.45 -5.83 -10.26
C GLN A 163 -18.78 -4.45 -10.39
N THR A 164 -18.13 -3.98 -9.32
CA THR A 164 -17.39 -2.72 -9.34
C THR A 164 -16.03 -2.88 -10.05
N ALA A 165 -15.32 -3.99 -9.83
CA ALA A 165 -14.09 -4.31 -10.56
C ALA A 165 -14.33 -4.41 -12.08
N ARG A 166 -15.42 -5.06 -12.52
CA ARG A 166 -15.88 -5.07 -13.93
C ARG A 166 -16.10 -3.66 -14.47
N THR A 167 -16.63 -2.75 -13.65
CA THR A 167 -16.83 -1.34 -14.03
C THR A 167 -15.50 -0.59 -14.15
N ILE A 168 -14.49 -0.95 -13.34
CA ILE A 168 -13.14 -0.36 -13.35
C ILE A 168 -12.33 -0.81 -14.58
N LEU A 169 -12.61 -1.99 -15.18
CA LEU A 169 -12.01 -2.42 -16.47
C LEU A 169 -12.19 -1.42 -17.63
N ASN A 170 -13.08 -0.44 -17.48
CA ASN A 170 -13.29 0.63 -18.45
C ASN A 170 -12.24 1.75 -18.39
N TYR A 171 -11.36 1.74 -17.38
CA TYR A 171 -10.34 2.76 -17.14
C TYR A 171 -8.93 2.13 -17.21
N PRO A 172 -7.90 2.86 -17.66
CA PRO A 172 -6.53 2.37 -17.68
C PRO A 172 -6.02 2.09 -16.26
N MET A 173 -5.40 0.92 -16.10
CA MET A 173 -4.91 0.40 -14.82
C MET A 173 -3.43 0.74 -14.61
N THR A 174 -3.07 2.03 -14.61
CA THR A 174 -1.69 2.51 -14.32
C THR A 174 -1.62 3.31 -13.03
N ILE A 175 -0.42 3.47 -12.45
CA ILE A 175 -0.24 4.25 -11.22
C ILE A 175 -0.47 5.75 -11.50
N GLU A 176 -0.21 6.19 -12.72
CA GLU A 176 -0.40 7.56 -13.20
C GLU A 176 -1.86 7.99 -13.33
N ASP A 177 -2.76 7.07 -13.71
CA ASP A 177 -4.20 7.36 -13.81
C ASP A 177 -4.88 7.43 -12.44
N PHE A 178 -4.29 6.72 -11.46
CA PHE A 178 -4.73 6.71 -10.08
C PHE A 178 -4.21 7.95 -9.33
N ASP A 179 -2.89 8.17 -9.30
CA ASP A 179 -2.19 9.31 -8.68
C ASP A 179 -2.80 9.74 -7.32
N ASN A 180 -3.63 10.79 -7.32
CA ASN A 180 -4.30 11.34 -6.15
C ASN A 180 -5.37 10.44 -5.50
N LYS A 181 -5.57 9.22 -6.02
CA LYS A 181 -6.58 8.22 -5.61
C LYS A 181 -5.97 6.97 -4.99
N LEU A 182 -4.64 6.91 -4.88
CA LEU A 182 -3.90 5.74 -4.38
C LEU A 182 -4.12 5.51 -2.87
N ASP A 183 -4.67 6.48 -2.16
CA ASP A 183 -5.03 6.44 -0.73
C ASP A 183 -6.46 5.96 -0.45
N ILE A 184 -7.33 5.85 -1.47
CA ILE A 184 -8.73 5.38 -1.35
C ILE A 184 -8.81 3.92 -0.86
N MET A 185 -7.79 3.11 -1.11
CA MET A 185 -7.77 1.69 -0.71
C MET A 185 -6.39 1.21 -0.27
N SER A 186 -6.37 0.08 0.46
CA SER A 186 -5.11 -0.60 0.77
C SER A 186 -4.41 -1.09 -0.50
N GLY A 187 -3.07 -1.14 -0.48
CA GLY A 187 -2.28 -1.73 -1.57
C GLY A 187 -2.60 -3.21 -1.80
N ALA A 188 -3.11 -3.91 -0.79
CA ALA A 188 -3.63 -5.28 -0.96
C ALA A 188 -4.90 -5.31 -1.82
N SER A 189 -5.86 -4.40 -1.58
CA SER A 189 -7.05 -4.24 -2.41
C SER A 189 -6.68 -3.82 -3.84
N LEU A 190 -5.74 -2.88 -3.98
CA LEU A 190 -5.25 -2.39 -5.27
C LEU A 190 -4.53 -3.50 -6.06
N TYR A 191 -3.80 -4.39 -5.38
CA TYR A 191 -3.16 -5.55 -5.99
C TYR A 191 -4.18 -6.57 -6.52
N GLU A 192 -5.22 -6.93 -5.77
CA GLU A 192 -6.24 -7.86 -6.28
C GLU A 192 -7.04 -7.25 -7.45
N LEU A 193 -7.23 -5.93 -7.46
CA LEU A 193 -7.85 -5.19 -8.57
C LEU A 193 -6.97 -5.19 -9.84
N TRP A 194 -5.68 -4.85 -9.74
CA TRP A 194 -4.73 -4.94 -10.85
C TRP A 194 -4.60 -6.39 -11.36
N LYS A 195 -4.52 -7.37 -10.44
CA LYS A 195 -4.44 -8.79 -10.77
C LYS A 195 -5.71 -9.30 -11.48
N TYR A 196 -6.89 -8.80 -11.11
CA TYR A 196 -8.12 -9.06 -11.85
C TYR A 196 -8.05 -8.48 -13.26
N HIS A 197 -7.70 -7.21 -13.39
CA HIS A 197 -7.58 -6.53 -14.68
C HIS A 197 -6.62 -7.28 -15.62
N GLU A 198 -5.44 -7.67 -15.14
CA GLU A 198 -4.45 -8.40 -15.93
C GLU A 198 -4.89 -9.84 -16.25
N SER A 199 -5.53 -10.54 -15.31
CA SER A 199 -6.09 -11.88 -15.55
C SER A 199 -7.20 -11.85 -16.61
N VAL A 200 -8.10 -10.86 -16.53
CA VAL A 200 -9.12 -10.61 -17.56
C VAL A 200 -8.44 -10.34 -18.89
N ARG A 201 -7.49 -9.41 -18.97
CA ARG A 201 -6.81 -9.03 -20.21
C ARG A 201 -6.14 -10.24 -20.89
N ILE A 202 -5.42 -11.07 -20.14
CA ILE A 202 -4.74 -12.28 -20.67
C ILE A 202 -5.77 -13.29 -21.21
N ILE A 203 -6.81 -13.61 -20.43
CA ILE A 203 -7.81 -14.61 -20.81
C ILE A 203 -8.62 -14.11 -22.01
N LEU A 204 -9.03 -12.84 -22.00
CA LEU A 204 -9.81 -12.18 -23.05
C LEU A 204 -9.05 -12.13 -24.38
N VAL A 205 -7.75 -11.79 -24.38
CA VAL A 205 -6.92 -11.83 -25.59
C VAL A 205 -6.84 -13.25 -26.18
N SER A 206 -6.73 -14.28 -25.34
CA SER A 206 -6.69 -15.68 -25.78
C SER A 206 -8.04 -16.14 -26.35
N ASP A 207 -9.12 -15.92 -25.60
CA ASP A 207 -10.48 -16.33 -25.97
C ASP A 207 -10.96 -15.60 -27.25
N LEU A 208 -10.63 -14.32 -27.40
CA LEU A 208 -10.98 -13.54 -28.59
C LEU A 208 -10.13 -13.93 -29.82
N ALA A 209 -8.89 -14.39 -29.64
CA ALA A 209 -8.10 -14.97 -30.73
C ALA A 209 -8.74 -16.28 -31.25
N GLU A 210 -9.23 -17.14 -30.36
CA GLU A 210 -9.98 -18.33 -30.75
C GLU A 210 -11.30 -17.95 -31.46
N PHE A 211 -12.04 -16.97 -30.93
CA PHE A 211 -13.28 -16.47 -31.53
C PHE A 211 -13.08 -15.93 -32.96
N ARG A 212 -12.02 -15.14 -33.20
CA ARG A 212 -11.66 -14.62 -34.54
C ARG A 212 -11.42 -15.75 -35.55
N MET A 213 -10.66 -16.77 -35.14
CA MET A 213 -10.26 -17.88 -36.03
C MET A 213 -11.37 -18.90 -36.30
N SER A 214 -12.35 -19.04 -35.39
CA SER A 214 -13.40 -20.06 -35.44
C SER A 214 -14.81 -19.47 -35.62
N CYS A 215 -15.34 -18.84 -34.58
CA CYS A 215 -16.76 -18.47 -34.49
C CYS A 215 -17.10 -17.28 -35.40
N ALA A 216 -16.34 -16.18 -35.35
CA ALA A 216 -16.58 -15.01 -36.20
C ALA A 216 -16.56 -15.37 -37.69
N ARG A 217 -15.59 -16.19 -38.11
CA ARG A 217 -15.44 -16.73 -39.45
C ARG A 217 -16.55 -17.72 -39.85
N GLY A 218 -17.13 -18.43 -38.89
CA GLY A 218 -18.30 -19.31 -39.09
C GLY A 218 -19.63 -18.55 -39.20
N THR A 219 -19.79 -17.46 -38.45
CA THR A 219 -20.99 -16.60 -38.51
C THR A 219 -20.98 -15.71 -39.75
N ILE A 220 -19.81 -15.22 -40.16
CA ILE A 220 -19.64 -14.31 -41.32
C ILE A 220 -19.18 -15.11 -42.53
N THR A 221 -20.08 -15.98 -43.00
CA THR A 221 -19.83 -16.80 -44.20
C THR A 221 -20.27 -16.07 -45.46
N GLY A 222 -19.37 -15.98 -46.45
CA GLY A 222 -19.70 -15.57 -47.82
C GLY A 222 -19.68 -14.07 -48.13
N LEU A 223 -19.33 -13.18 -47.18
CA LEU A 223 -19.16 -11.76 -47.50
C LEU A 223 -17.96 -11.52 -48.43
N ARG A 224 -18.17 -10.73 -49.48
CA ARG A 224 -17.11 -10.12 -50.28
C ARG A 224 -16.69 -8.78 -49.65
N CYS A 225 -15.59 -8.83 -48.91
CA CYS A 225 -14.81 -7.65 -48.52
C CYS A 225 -13.47 -7.68 -49.25
N THR A 226 -13.01 -6.54 -49.76
CA THR A 226 -11.68 -6.39 -50.39
C THR A 226 -10.53 -6.32 -49.38
N ASP A 227 -10.86 -6.16 -48.09
CA ASP A 227 -9.94 -5.89 -46.99
C ASP A 227 -10.20 -6.90 -45.85
N LEU A 228 -9.53 -8.05 -45.93
CA LEU A 228 -9.63 -9.18 -45.02
C LEU A 228 -8.32 -9.31 -44.22
N SER A 229 -8.44 -9.67 -42.94
CA SER A 229 -7.28 -9.94 -42.09
C SER A 229 -6.72 -11.36 -42.28
N SER A 230 -5.63 -11.67 -41.56
CA SER A 230 -5.08 -13.03 -41.42
C SER A 230 -6.10 -14.06 -40.94
N SER A 231 -7.13 -13.64 -40.19
CA SER A 231 -8.21 -14.51 -39.70
C SER A 231 -9.33 -14.74 -40.72
N GLN A 232 -9.20 -14.19 -41.94
CA GLN A 232 -10.17 -14.30 -43.05
C GLN A 232 -11.56 -13.71 -42.72
N ILE A 233 -11.61 -12.72 -41.82
CA ILE A 233 -12.76 -11.86 -41.56
C ILE A 233 -12.44 -10.41 -41.96
N PRO A 234 -13.43 -9.52 -42.14
CA PRO A 234 -13.19 -8.13 -42.50
C PRO A 234 -12.26 -7.41 -41.52
N SER A 235 -11.32 -6.62 -42.03
CA SER A 235 -10.28 -5.92 -41.27
C SER A 235 -10.83 -5.12 -40.08
N TRP A 236 -11.93 -4.40 -40.28
CA TRP A 236 -12.57 -3.55 -39.28
C TRP A 236 -13.12 -4.33 -38.09
N LEU A 237 -13.62 -5.54 -38.33
CA LEU A 237 -14.14 -6.42 -37.28
C LEU A 237 -12.99 -7.08 -36.53
N ASP A 238 -11.95 -7.49 -37.25
CA ASP A 238 -10.76 -8.09 -36.66
C ASP A 238 -10.03 -7.11 -35.74
N GLN A 239 -9.89 -5.85 -36.18
CA GLN A 239 -9.38 -4.73 -35.38
C GLN A 239 -10.28 -4.41 -34.20
N TYR A 240 -11.61 -4.41 -34.39
CA TYR A 240 -12.56 -4.20 -33.28
C TYR A 240 -12.44 -5.29 -32.21
N ILE A 241 -12.41 -6.57 -32.60
CA ILE A 241 -12.26 -7.69 -31.65
C ILE A 241 -10.88 -7.64 -30.96
N GLU A 242 -9.81 -7.32 -31.69
CA GLU A 242 -8.48 -7.13 -31.09
C GLU A 242 -8.43 -5.93 -30.13
N SER A 243 -9.19 -4.87 -30.41
CA SER A 243 -9.27 -3.69 -29.54
C SER A 243 -9.97 -3.97 -28.21
N ILE A 244 -10.96 -4.88 -28.16
CA ILE A 244 -11.59 -5.32 -26.90
C ILE A 244 -10.56 -6.00 -25.98
N GLY A 245 -9.67 -6.84 -26.54
CA GLY A 245 -8.63 -7.53 -25.76
C GLY A 245 -7.57 -6.59 -25.15
N ASN A 246 -7.37 -5.42 -25.74
CA ASN A 246 -6.45 -4.39 -25.23
C ASN A 246 -7.16 -3.37 -24.32
N THR A 247 -8.44 -3.09 -24.59
CA THR A 247 -9.25 -2.03 -23.98
C THR A 247 -10.70 -2.52 -23.84
N PRO A 248 -11.07 -3.14 -22.70
CA PRO A 248 -12.39 -3.78 -22.54
C PRO A 248 -13.60 -2.84 -22.65
N ASN A 249 -13.42 -1.53 -22.42
CA ASN A 249 -14.46 -0.52 -22.65
C ASN A 249 -14.95 -0.42 -24.10
N LEU A 250 -14.20 -0.92 -25.08
CA LEU A 250 -14.63 -0.96 -26.47
C LEU A 250 -15.64 -2.08 -26.76
N PHE A 251 -15.97 -2.93 -25.78
CA PHE A 251 -17.04 -3.92 -25.89
C PHE A 251 -18.43 -3.27 -25.75
N ASP A 252 -18.81 -2.46 -26.74
CA ASP A 252 -20.14 -1.85 -26.84
C ASP A 252 -20.76 -2.07 -28.23
N TYR A 253 -22.07 -2.34 -28.27
CA TYR A 253 -22.77 -2.63 -29.53
C TYR A 253 -22.80 -1.41 -30.47
N ALA A 254 -22.80 -0.19 -29.95
CA ALA A 254 -22.68 1.02 -30.74
C ALA A 254 -21.28 1.15 -31.36
N GLU A 255 -20.20 0.84 -30.63
CA GLU A 255 -18.83 0.89 -31.17
C GLU A 255 -18.60 -0.17 -32.26
N LEU A 256 -19.16 -1.37 -32.14
CA LEU A 256 -19.20 -2.35 -33.23
C LEU A 256 -19.85 -1.77 -34.51
N ASN A 257 -20.98 -1.08 -34.36
CA ASN A 257 -21.68 -0.43 -35.48
C ASN A 257 -20.89 0.78 -36.03
N VAL A 258 -20.24 1.57 -35.18
CA VAL A 258 -19.38 2.69 -35.57
C VAL A 258 -18.16 2.20 -36.35
N ALA A 259 -17.54 1.09 -35.95
CA ALA A 259 -16.44 0.45 -36.69
C ALA A 259 -16.88 0.00 -38.09
N MET A 260 -18.04 -0.65 -38.19
CA MET A 260 -18.63 -1.07 -39.47
C MET A 260 -18.94 0.14 -40.38
N VAL A 261 -19.59 1.18 -39.84
CA VAL A 261 -19.95 2.40 -40.60
C VAL A 261 -18.72 3.20 -41.04
N ARG A 262 -17.65 3.22 -40.23
CA ARG A 262 -16.36 3.81 -40.58
C ARG A 262 -15.76 3.09 -41.80
N HIS A 263 -15.62 1.77 -41.74
CA HIS A 263 -15.12 0.97 -42.85
C HIS A 263 -15.95 1.12 -44.14
N VAL A 264 -17.29 1.06 -44.05
CA VAL A 264 -18.17 1.23 -45.21
C VAL A 264 -18.03 2.62 -45.84
N ARG A 265 -17.78 3.66 -45.04
CA ARG A 265 -17.50 5.01 -45.55
C ARG A 265 -16.16 5.08 -46.27
N ASP A 266 -15.10 4.55 -45.65
CA ASP A 266 -13.75 4.61 -46.18
C ASP A 266 -13.62 3.76 -47.46
N LYS A 267 -14.42 2.68 -47.57
CA LYS A 267 -14.56 1.82 -48.75
C LYS A 267 -15.65 2.25 -49.73
N ALA A 268 -16.34 3.39 -49.55
CA ALA A 268 -17.45 3.81 -50.42
C ALA A 268 -17.06 4.09 -51.89
N ASN A 269 -15.77 4.16 -52.20
CA ASN A 269 -15.24 4.28 -53.58
C ASN A 269 -14.82 2.92 -54.19
N GLU A 270 -14.82 1.83 -53.41
CA GLU A 270 -14.59 0.45 -53.87
C GLU A 270 -15.94 -0.26 -54.02
N ILE A 271 -16.34 -0.51 -55.27
CA ILE A 271 -17.76 -0.73 -55.66
C ILE A 271 -18.41 -2.00 -55.09
N ASP A 272 -17.63 -3.02 -54.68
CA ASP A 272 -18.14 -4.37 -54.35
C ASP A 272 -18.03 -4.76 -52.85
N CYS A 273 -17.92 -3.80 -51.90
CA CYS A 273 -17.84 -4.16 -50.47
C CYS A 273 -19.21 -4.51 -49.86
N GLU A 274 -19.48 -5.80 -49.65
CA GLU A 274 -20.75 -6.30 -49.12
C GLU A 274 -20.95 -6.04 -47.61
N CYS A 275 -19.96 -5.48 -46.90
CA CYS A 275 -20.06 -5.17 -45.46
C CYS A 275 -21.18 -4.16 -45.13
N ALA A 276 -21.66 -3.38 -46.10
CA ALA A 276 -22.81 -2.49 -45.93
C ALA A 276 -24.17 -3.23 -45.84
N PHE A 277 -24.22 -4.49 -46.26
CA PHE A 277 -25.46 -5.28 -46.43
C PHE A 277 -25.56 -6.47 -45.46
N ILE A 278 -24.71 -6.53 -44.42
CA ILE A 278 -24.75 -7.60 -43.41
C ILE A 278 -26.13 -7.59 -42.73
N PRO A 279 -26.89 -8.70 -42.73
CA PRO A 279 -28.20 -8.73 -42.10
C PRO A 279 -28.12 -8.42 -40.61
N SER A 280 -29.02 -7.57 -40.09
CA SER A 280 -29.04 -7.20 -38.68
C SER A 280 -29.24 -8.39 -37.73
N GLN A 281 -29.77 -9.52 -38.23
CA GLN A 281 -29.80 -10.77 -37.49
C GLN A 281 -28.40 -11.37 -37.35
N THR A 282 -27.62 -11.48 -38.43
CA THR A 282 -26.22 -11.93 -38.41
C THR A 282 -25.35 -11.07 -37.47
N ILE A 283 -25.57 -9.74 -37.45
CA ILE A 283 -24.88 -8.84 -36.50
C ILE A 283 -25.29 -9.14 -35.04
N ARG A 284 -26.57 -9.42 -34.77
CA ARG A 284 -27.02 -9.84 -33.43
C ARG A 284 -26.49 -11.21 -33.03
N ASP A 285 -26.45 -12.18 -33.94
CA ASP A 285 -25.97 -13.53 -33.66
C ASP A 285 -24.45 -13.52 -33.38
N LEU A 286 -23.69 -12.76 -34.17
CA LEU A 286 -22.27 -12.47 -33.92
C LEU A 286 -22.07 -11.77 -32.57
N TRP A 287 -22.87 -10.74 -32.25
CA TRP A 287 -22.78 -10.03 -30.98
C TRP A 287 -23.10 -10.94 -29.79
N ASN A 288 -24.14 -11.76 -29.88
CA ASN A 288 -24.52 -12.70 -28.81
C ASN A 288 -23.42 -13.75 -28.59
N ALA A 289 -22.79 -14.23 -29.65
CA ALA A 289 -21.66 -15.16 -29.56
C ALA A 289 -20.41 -14.49 -28.95
N LEU A 290 -20.06 -13.28 -29.41
CA LEU A 290 -18.97 -12.47 -28.85
C LEU A 290 -19.22 -12.16 -27.37
N ALA A 291 -20.43 -11.73 -27.01
CA ALA A 291 -20.83 -11.45 -25.64
C ALA A 291 -20.73 -12.69 -24.74
N SER A 292 -21.15 -13.87 -25.22
CA SER A 292 -20.98 -15.14 -24.51
C SER A 292 -19.51 -15.45 -24.22
N VAL A 293 -18.62 -15.22 -25.20
CA VAL A 293 -17.17 -15.37 -25.00
C VAL A 293 -16.65 -14.36 -23.97
N VAL A 294 -16.94 -13.07 -24.13
CA VAL A 294 -16.45 -12.00 -23.22
C VAL A 294 -16.89 -12.23 -21.77
N HIS A 295 -18.17 -12.57 -21.54
CA HIS A 295 -18.66 -12.90 -20.19
C HIS A 295 -18.01 -14.18 -19.64
N GLY A 296 -17.81 -15.20 -20.48
CA GLY A 296 -17.06 -16.40 -20.11
C GLY A 296 -15.59 -16.12 -19.76
N SER A 297 -14.93 -15.17 -20.44
CA SER A 297 -13.57 -14.71 -20.09
C SER A 297 -13.55 -14.05 -18.70
N PHE A 298 -14.57 -13.27 -18.35
CA PHE A 298 -14.71 -12.69 -17.02
C PHE A 298 -14.94 -13.77 -15.96
N GLU A 299 -15.87 -14.71 -16.16
CA GLU A 299 -16.15 -15.81 -15.21
C GLU A 299 -14.91 -16.70 -14.98
N LYS A 300 -14.11 -16.98 -16.01
CA LYS A 300 -12.80 -17.66 -15.91
C LYS A 300 -11.84 -16.88 -15.01
N ALA A 301 -11.70 -15.56 -15.22
CA ALA A 301 -10.82 -14.71 -14.42
C ALA A 301 -11.26 -14.66 -12.95
N GLU A 302 -12.56 -14.52 -12.69
CA GLU A 302 -13.13 -14.41 -11.34
C GLU A 302 -13.04 -15.70 -10.53
N SER A 303 -12.99 -16.84 -11.23
CA SER A 303 -12.72 -18.17 -10.66
C SER A 303 -11.24 -18.35 -10.27
N ALA A 304 -10.32 -17.60 -10.87
CA ALA A 304 -8.89 -17.63 -10.58
C ALA A 304 -8.46 -16.69 -9.44
N LEU A 305 -9.40 -15.99 -8.79
CA LEU A 305 -9.11 -14.93 -7.81
C LEU A 305 -9.63 -15.21 -6.40
N SER A 306 -8.73 -15.04 -5.44
CA SER A 306 -8.99 -14.89 -4.00
C SER A 306 -9.49 -13.49 -3.67
N LEU A 307 -10.51 -13.00 -4.39
CA LEU A 307 -11.01 -11.61 -4.34
C LEU A 307 -11.77 -11.24 -3.04
N VAL A 308 -11.62 -12.04 -2.00
CA VAL A 308 -12.06 -11.75 -0.62
C VAL A 308 -10.95 -12.24 0.30
N ARG A 309 -10.42 -11.34 1.13
CA ARG A 309 -9.78 -11.76 2.38
C ARG A 309 -10.88 -12.33 3.28
N GLU A 310 -10.82 -13.64 3.54
CA GLU A 310 -11.38 -14.14 4.79
C GLU A 310 -10.65 -13.39 5.92
N GLN A 311 -11.39 -12.80 6.86
CA GLN A 311 -10.79 -12.06 7.98
C GLN A 311 -10.21 -13.03 9.01
N GLU A 312 -9.06 -13.63 8.66
CA GLU A 312 -8.07 -13.95 9.67
C GLU A 312 -7.37 -12.63 10.03
N ASP A 313 -7.62 -12.15 11.25
CA ASP A 313 -6.77 -11.12 11.86
C ASP A 313 -5.33 -11.63 11.86
N PRO A 314 -4.34 -10.83 11.41
CA PRO A 314 -2.94 -11.11 11.65
C PRO A 314 -2.58 -10.81 13.11
N GLU A 315 -3.31 -11.42 14.06
CA GLU A 315 -2.69 -11.85 15.31
C GLU A 315 -1.49 -12.69 14.90
N VAL A 316 -0.29 -12.14 15.12
CA VAL A 316 0.95 -12.86 14.85
C VAL A 316 1.04 -13.99 15.88
N GLN A 317 0.49 -15.15 15.53
CA GLN A 317 0.55 -16.37 16.33
C GLN A 317 2.00 -16.87 16.35
N ILE A 318 2.80 -16.26 17.22
CA ILE A 318 4.12 -16.73 17.63
C ILE A 318 3.91 -18.02 18.43
N ASN A 319 3.66 -19.13 17.72
CA ASN A 319 3.55 -20.46 18.29
C ASN A 319 4.88 -20.82 18.99
N PRO A 320 4.92 -20.89 20.34
CA PRO A 320 6.18 -20.80 21.07
C PRO A 320 6.79 -22.20 21.33
N ALA A 321 7.38 -22.80 20.29
CA ALA A 321 8.10 -24.08 20.38
C ALA A 321 9.07 -24.27 19.17
N THR A 322 10.38 -24.57 19.31
CA THR A 322 11.26 -24.67 20.49
C THR A 322 12.73 -24.43 20.10
N SER A 323 13.46 -23.60 20.87
CA SER A 323 14.96 -23.46 21.04
C SER A 323 15.89 -23.63 19.81
N THR A 324 16.71 -22.62 19.44
CA THR A 324 18.11 -22.37 19.90
C THR A 324 18.70 -21.17 19.09
N LEU A 325 19.83 -20.48 19.38
CA LEU A 325 20.84 -20.43 20.46
C LEU A 325 21.62 -19.08 20.38
N GLU A 326 22.12 -18.52 21.50
CA GLU A 326 23.08 -17.38 21.54
C GLU A 326 24.06 -17.47 22.76
N PRO A 327 25.08 -16.57 22.90
CA PRO A 327 26.02 -16.46 24.05
C PRO A 327 25.89 -15.14 24.88
N PHE A 328 26.94 -14.64 25.59
CA PHE A 328 26.89 -13.46 26.51
C PHE A 328 28.21 -12.61 26.61
N ASP A 329 28.43 -11.72 27.61
CA ASP A 329 29.72 -10.97 27.90
C ASP A 329 30.06 -10.86 29.43
N VAL A 330 31.32 -10.51 29.80
CA VAL A 330 32.00 -11.03 31.02
C VAL A 330 32.37 -10.08 32.19
N HIS A 331 33.21 -9.04 32.01
CA HIS A 331 34.06 -8.55 33.13
C HIS A 331 33.33 -7.94 34.33
N HIS A 332 32.07 -7.54 34.13
CA HIS A 332 31.25 -6.89 35.15
C HIS A 332 29.75 -7.04 34.85
N ILE A 333 29.23 -8.27 34.98
CA ILE A 333 27.79 -8.55 34.77
C ILE A 333 26.96 -8.08 35.99
N PRO A 334 25.76 -7.49 35.84
CA PRO A 334 25.07 -6.81 36.95
C PRO A 334 24.57 -7.74 38.06
N ASP A 335 24.22 -8.99 37.72
CA ASP A 335 23.80 -10.05 38.62
C ASP A 335 24.97 -10.90 39.18
N ALA A 336 26.21 -10.42 39.00
CA ALA A 336 27.43 -11.04 39.53
C ALA A 336 27.38 -11.28 41.05
N ASN A 337 27.77 -12.48 41.46
CA ASN A 337 27.71 -12.95 42.85
C ASN A 337 29.05 -13.52 43.36
N LEU A 338 30.14 -13.21 42.67
CA LEU A 338 31.52 -13.62 42.98
C LEU A 338 32.52 -12.62 42.39
N ILE A 339 33.68 -12.46 43.05
CA ILE A 339 34.78 -11.62 42.58
C ILE A 339 36.06 -12.45 42.48
N ILE A 340 36.78 -12.32 41.36
CA ILE A 340 38.15 -12.81 41.20
C ILE A 340 39.13 -11.64 41.36
N ARG A 341 40.26 -11.86 42.03
CA ARG A 341 41.37 -10.90 42.15
C ARG A 341 42.67 -11.46 41.57
N SER A 342 43.45 -10.63 40.85
CA SER A 342 44.76 -11.00 40.31
C SER A 342 45.90 -10.86 41.33
N SER A 343 47.11 -11.33 40.99
CA SER A 343 48.28 -11.19 41.86
C SER A 343 48.84 -9.76 41.93
N ASP A 344 48.60 -8.96 40.88
CA ASP A 344 48.78 -7.50 40.83
C ASP A 344 47.56 -6.70 41.38
N LEU A 345 46.67 -7.37 42.12
CA LEU A 345 45.58 -6.80 42.94
C LEU A 345 44.42 -6.13 42.18
N VAL A 346 44.18 -6.51 40.93
CA VAL A 346 43.04 -6.08 40.10
C VAL A 346 41.84 -7.00 40.33
N ASN A 347 40.61 -6.47 40.40
CA ASN A 347 39.38 -7.24 40.66
C ASN A 347 38.47 -7.35 39.42
N PHE A 348 37.82 -8.49 39.25
CA PHE A 348 36.88 -8.80 38.15
C PHE A 348 35.58 -9.41 38.71
N ARG A 349 34.40 -8.95 38.28
CA ARG A 349 33.10 -9.41 38.79
C ARG A 349 32.44 -10.40 37.85
N VAL A 350 31.91 -11.49 38.40
CA VAL A 350 31.56 -12.70 37.65
C VAL A 350 30.38 -13.46 38.27
N HIS A 351 29.60 -14.16 37.45
CA HIS A 351 28.66 -15.16 37.96
C HIS A 351 29.39 -16.43 38.42
N LYS A 352 29.17 -16.83 39.68
CA LYS A 352 29.62 -18.11 40.23
C LYS A 352 29.14 -19.29 39.38
N SER A 353 27.94 -19.20 38.80
CA SER A 353 27.40 -20.21 37.89
C SER A 353 28.27 -20.39 36.65
N VAL A 354 28.68 -19.32 35.97
CA VAL A 354 29.48 -19.43 34.74
C VAL A 354 30.89 -19.97 35.03
N LEU A 355 31.52 -19.55 36.12
CA LEU A 355 32.84 -20.08 36.50
C LEU A 355 32.81 -21.55 36.97
N THR A 356 31.82 -21.94 37.79
CA THR A 356 31.70 -23.35 38.23
C THR A 356 31.18 -24.28 37.13
N MET A 357 30.54 -23.73 36.09
CA MET A 357 30.18 -24.43 34.86
C MET A 357 31.40 -24.76 34.00
N VAL A 358 32.36 -23.83 33.85
CA VAL A 358 33.50 -23.96 32.91
C VAL A 358 34.80 -24.50 33.53
N SER A 359 34.87 -24.77 34.84
CA SER A 359 36.05 -25.39 35.48
C SER A 359 35.68 -26.31 36.66
N PRO A 360 36.20 -27.55 36.71
CA PRO A 360 36.01 -28.44 37.86
C PRO A 360 36.83 -27.99 39.08
N ILE A 361 38.00 -27.35 38.87
CA ILE A 361 38.83 -26.86 39.98
C ILE A 361 38.09 -25.73 40.72
N PHE A 362 37.50 -24.77 39.99
CA PHE A 362 36.66 -23.74 40.61
C PHE A 362 35.39 -24.33 41.25
N ARG A 363 34.86 -25.45 40.75
CA ARG A 363 33.71 -26.14 41.34
C ARG A 363 34.03 -26.72 42.71
N ASP A 364 35.10 -27.50 42.81
CA ASP A 364 35.52 -28.11 44.08
C ASP A 364 35.96 -27.03 45.08
N LEU A 365 36.79 -26.08 44.64
CA LEU A 365 37.25 -24.92 45.42
C LEU A 365 36.10 -24.10 46.03
N LEU A 366 35.04 -23.85 45.24
CA LEU A 366 33.89 -23.06 45.67
C LEU A 366 32.76 -23.89 46.33
N SER A 367 33.03 -25.17 46.61
CA SER A 367 32.15 -26.09 47.37
C SER A 367 32.63 -26.33 48.81
N LEU A 368 33.92 -26.13 49.08
CA LEU A 368 34.50 -26.23 50.41
C LEU A 368 34.03 -25.05 51.29
N PRO A 369 33.78 -25.27 52.61
CA PRO A 369 33.37 -24.20 53.51
C PRO A 369 34.49 -23.17 53.69
N GLN A 370 34.19 -21.90 53.39
CA GLN A 370 35.16 -20.80 53.55
C GLN A 370 35.28 -20.37 55.02
N PRO A 371 36.47 -19.91 55.46
CA PRO A 371 36.68 -19.43 56.83
C PRO A 371 35.90 -18.13 57.11
N SER A 372 35.56 -17.90 58.38
CA SER A 372 34.63 -16.85 58.81
C SER A 372 35.11 -15.41 58.59
N ASP A 373 36.44 -15.19 58.54
CA ASP A 373 37.06 -13.86 58.37
C ASP A 373 37.49 -13.60 56.91
N SER A 374 36.72 -14.10 55.93
CA SER A 374 37.05 -13.93 54.50
C SER A 374 36.82 -12.50 54.01
N GLU A 375 37.71 -12.02 53.13
CA GLU A 375 37.57 -10.69 52.54
C GLU A 375 36.35 -10.65 51.61
N THR A 376 35.42 -9.75 51.91
CA THR A 376 34.31 -9.41 51.01
C THR A 376 34.51 -8.03 50.44
N VAL A 377 34.18 -7.88 49.15
CA VAL A 377 34.14 -6.59 48.46
C VAL A 377 32.72 -6.40 47.95
N ASP A 378 32.10 -5.30 48.34
CA ASP A 378 30.71 -4.95 48.00
C ASP A 378 29.67 -6.02 48.42
N GLY A 379 29.96 -6.76 49.51
CA GLY A 379 29.14 -7.88 49.99
C GLY A 379 29.29 -9.18 49.20
N LEU A 380 30.15 -9.22 48.18
CA LEU A 380 30.48 -10.41 47.41
C LEU A 380 31.76 -11.07 47.93
N PRO A 381 31.88 -12.41 47.89
CA PRO A 381 33.10 -13.12 48.27
C PRO A 381 34.20 -12.90 47.22
N VAL A 382 35.44 -12.72 47.68
CA VAL A 382 36.63 -12.54 46.83
C VAL A 382 37.47 -13.82 46.80
N VAL A 383 37.97 -14.18 45.61
CA VAL A 383 38.96 -15.26 45.40
C VAL A 383 40.16 -14.69 44.68
N GLN A 384 41.32 -14.62 45.37
CA GLN A 384 42.56 -14.16 44.76
C GLN A 384 43.32 -15.30 44.06
N LEU A 385 43.93 -14.98 42.93
CA LEU A 385 44.64 -15.88 42.02
C LEU A 385 46.10 -15.45 41.84
N SER A 386 46.91 -16.35 41.30
CA SER A 386 48.35 -16.17 41.06
C SER A 386 48.67 -15.37 39.78
N GLU A 387 47.72 -15.32 38.85
CA GLU A 387 47.92 -14.76 37.52
C GLU A 387 47.80 -13.23 37.52
N GLY A 388 48.59 -12.56 36.68
CA GLY A 388 48.51 -11.11 36.48
C GLY A 388 47.27 -10.69 35.68
N SER A 389 46.87 -9.43 35.82
CA SER A 389 45.58 -8.93 35.33
C SER A 389 45.36 -9.14 33.83
N GLU A 390 46.38 -8.94 32.99
CA GLU A 390 46.32 -9.11 31.53
C GLU A 390 45.90 -10.53 31.11
N LEU A 391 46.52 -11.55 31.72
CA LEU A 391 46.27 -12.95 31.39
C LEU A 391 44.87 -13.39 31.87
N LEU A 392 44.47 -12.95 33.06
CA LEU A 392 43.11 -13.18 33.56
C LEU A 392 42.07 -12.47 32.71
N ASN A 393 42.33 -11.25 32.24
CA ASN A 393 41.41 -10.54 31.36
C ASN A 393 41.10 -11.35 30.09
N SER A 394 42.11 -11.92 29.45
CA SER A 394 41.93 -12.76 28.26
C SER A 394 41.21 -14.08 28.55
N LEU A 395 41.53 -14.74 29.68
CA LEU A 395 40.86 -15.96 30.13
C LEU A 395 39.37 -15.72 30.40
N ILE A 396 39.07 -14.60 31.05
CA ILE A 396 37.74 -14.17 31.45
C ILE A 396 36.92 -13.87 30.18
N SER A 397 37.40 -13.02 29.26
CA SER A 397 36.75 -12.63 27.99
C SER A 397 36.33 -13.77 27.03
N ILE A 398 36.75 -15.02 27.27
CA ILE A 398 36.35 -16.18 26.46
C ILE A 398 35.06 -16.84 27.00
N LEU A 399 34.77 -16.71 28.29
CA LEU A 399 33.77 -17.52 29.00
C LEU A 399 32.33 -17.02 28.79
N TYR A 400 32.16 -15.80 28.30
CA TYR A 400 30.90 -15.25 27.82
C TYR A 400 31.21 -14.56 26.47
N PRO A 401 30.82 -15.11 25.29
CA PRO A 401 31.24 -14.56 23.99
C PRO A 401 30.12 -14.32 22.94
N PHE A 402 29.36 -13.21 23.00
CA PHE A 402 28.21 -12.92 22.12
C PHE A 402 28.49 -13.05 20.61
N ARG A 403 27.93 -14.08 19.95
CA ARG A 403 27.78 -14.15 18.50
C ARG A 403 26.45 -13.53 18.09
N THR A 404 26.46 -12.32 17.53
CA THR A 404 25.24 -11.69 17.00
C THR A 404 24.67 -12.50 15.83
N ALA A 405 23.41 -12.92 15.90
CA ALA A 405 22.72 -13.49 14.74
C ALA A 405 22.62 -12.45 13.61
N ILE A 406 23.11 -12.79 12.40
CA ILE A 406 23.05 -11.92 11.22
C ILE A 406 21.68 -12.10 10.52
N PRO A 407 20.87 -11.04 10.35
CA PRO A 407 19.63 -11.11 9.59
C PRO A 407 19.89 -11.45 8.12
N ASN A 408 19.16 -12.42 7.57
CA ASN A 408 19.37 -12.88 6.18
C ASN A 408 18.51 -12.16 5.13
N SER A 409 17.72 -11.16 5.50
CA SER A 409 17.01 -10.24 4.59
C SER A 409 16.93 -8.84 5.21
N TYR A 410 16.79 -7.79 4.38
CA TYR A 410 16.71 -6.42 4.88
C TYR A 410 15.44 -6.16 5.69
N ASP A 411 14.31 -6.80 5.35
CA ASP A 411 13.06 -6.73 6.12
C ASP A 411 13.29 -7.09 7.59
N LYS A 412 14.09 -8.14 7.86
CA LYS A 412 14.44 -8.55 9.23
C LYS A 412 15.34 -7.54 9.93
N VAL A 413 16.18 -6.81 9.20
CA VAL A 413 16.93 -5.66 9.74
C VAL A 413 15.96 -4.55 10.15
N LEU A 414 14.95 -4.25 9.33
CA LEU A 414 13.92 -3.27 9.65
C LEU A 414 13.05 -3.70 10.84
N TYR A 415 12.62 -4.96 10.93
CA TYR A 415 11.89 -5.45 12.10
C TYR A 415 12.74 -5.43 13.38
N LEU A 416 14.04 -5.69 13.29
CA LEU A 416 14.97 -5.59 14.42
C LEU A 416 15.21 -4.13 14.85
N LEU A 417 15.28 -3.19 13.89
CA LEU A 417 15.29 -1.74 14.17
C LEU A 417 13.98 -1.28 14.82
N ALA A 418 12.82 -1.72 14.32
CA ALA A 418 11.53 -1.40 14.90
C ALA A 418 11.38 -1.95 16.34
N ALA A 419 11.88 -3.16 16.61
CA ALA A 419 11.91 -3.74 17.95
C ALA A 419 12.86 -2.96 18.89
N SER A 420 14.07 -2.63 18.43
CA SER A 420 15.03 -1.81 19.18
C SER A 420 14.64 -0.32 19.28
N GLN A 421 13.66 0.14 18.52
CA GLN A 421 12.97 1.42 18.72
C GLN A 421 11.86 1.28 19.77
N LYS A 422 11.00 0.25 19.68
CA LYS A 422 9.93 -0.04 20.66
C LYS A 422 10.45 -0.22 22.10
N TYR A 423 11.66 -0.75 22.26
CA TYR A 423 12.30 -0.96 23.57
C TYR A 423 13.44 0.04 23.86
N GLU A 424 13.50 1.18 23.15
CA GLU A 424 14.44 2.30 23.38
C GLU A 424 15.94 1.92 23.36
N MET A 425 16.29 0.81 22.71
CA MET A 425 17.65 0.26 22.62
C MET A 425 18.51 1.01 21.57
N GLY A 426 18.73 2.32 21.76
CA GLY A 426 19.43 3.19 20.79
C GLY A 426 20.87 2.76 20.47
N SER A 427 21.56 2.09 21.39
CA SER A 427 22.88 1.46 21.15
C SER A 427 22.79 0.29 20.16
N VAL A 428 21.76 -0.55 20.30
CA VAL A 428 21.48 -1.67 19.39
C VAL A 428 21.11 -1.15 18.00
N GLN A 429 20.23 -0.15 17.91
CA GLN A 429 19.94 0.52 16.63
C GLN A 429 21.20 1.05 15.93
N SER A 430 22.09 1.69 16.70
CA SER A 430 23.35 2.24 16.19
C SER A 430 24.29 1.13 15.70
N SER A 431 24.40 0.02 16.42
CA SER A 431 25.17 -1.15 16.00
C SER A 431 24.59 -1.80 14.73
N ILE A 432 23.26 -1.89 14.60
CA ILE A 432 22.61 -2.43 13.40
C ILE A 432 22.91 -1.55 12.19
N ARG A 433 22.72 -0.23 12.32
CA ARG A 433 23.03 0.76 11.27
C ARG A 433 24.52 0.74 10.88
N ALA A 434 25.42 0.49 11.82
CA ALA A 434 26.85 0.30 11.53
C ALA A 434 27.11 -1.00 10.74
N LYS A 435 26.51 -2.13 11.13
CA LYS A 435 26.66 -3.42 10.43
C LYS A 435 26.09 -3.41 9.00
N VAL A 436 25.01 -2.66 8.77
CA VAL A 436 24.51 -2.39 7.40
C VAL A 436 25.52 -1.58 6.59
N LYS A 437 26.11 -0.52 7.15
CA LYS A 437 27.15 0.29 6.47
C LYS A 437 28.45 -0.48 6.20
N LEU A 438 28.79 -1.46 7.03
CA LEU A 438 29.95 -2.35 6.86
C LEU A 438 29.70 -3.52 5.90
N GLY A 439 28.45 -3.74 5.47
CA GLY A 439 28.06 -4.88 4.64
C GLY A 439 28.03 -6.22 5.38
N GLU A 440 28.10 -6.22 6.72
CA GLU A 440 27.85 -7.41 7.54
C GLU A 440 26.36 -7.83 7.49
N PHE A 441 25.48 -6.83 7.40
CA PHE A 441 24.03 -7.01 7.26
C PHE A 441 23.59 -6.68 5.82
N PRO A 442 22.50 -7.28 5.31
CA PRO A 442 21.99 -6.99 3.98
C PRO A 442 21.58 -5.52 3.82
N VAL A 443 21.55 -5.08 2.56
CA VAL A 443 20.97 -3.83 2.06
C VAL A 443 19.95 -4.18 0.98
N PRO A 444 18.86 -3.41 0.79
CA PRO A 444 17.89 -3.68 -0.26
C PRO A 444 18.53 -3.45 -1.62
N LYS A 445 18.19 -4.30 -2.61
CA LYS A 445 18.69 -4.20 -3.98
C LYS A 445 17.56 -4.19 -4.99
N GLY A 446 17.63 -3.27 -5.94
CA GLY A 446 16.64 -3.19 -7.00
C GLY A 446 15.24 -2.89 -6.46
N VAL A 447 14.29 -3.73 -6.85
CA VAL A 447 12.87 -3.64 -6.47
C VAL A 447 12.65 -3.79 -4.96
N GLU A 448 13.56 -4.43 -4.22
CA GLU A 448 13.49 -4.56 -2.74
C GLU A 448 13.43 -3.18 -2.04
N ALA A 449 13.88 -2.10 -2.69
CA ALA A 449 13.77 -0.74 -2.18
C ALA A 449 12.31 -0.31 -1.91
N PHE A 450 11.34 -0.82 -2.68
CA PHE A 450 9.92 -0.51 -2.45
C PHE A 450 9.41 -1.19 -1.16
N SER A 451 9.65 -2.50 -0.99
CA SER A 451 9.31 -3.22 0.24
C SER A 451 9.98 -2.62 1.47
N ALA A 452 11.27 -2.26 1.33
CA ALA A 452 12.04 -1.60 2.38
C ALA A 452 11.45 -0.25 2.80
N TYR A 453 11.03 0.57 1.84
CA TYR A 453 10.39 1.87 2.09
C TYR A 453 9.07 1.69 2.87
N VAL A 454 8.24 0.74 2.45
CA VAL A 454 6.95 0.47 3.09
C VAL A 454 7.11 -0.03 4.52
N ILE A 455 7.96 -1.05 4.74
CA ILE A 455 8.19 -1.61 6.07
C ILE A 455 8.79 -0.55 7.00
N ALA A 456 9.70 0.30 6.49
CA ALA A 456 10.26 1.39 7.28
C ALA A 456 9.21 2.47 7.60
N SER A 457 8.40 2.89 6.62
CA SER A 457 7.33 3.89 6.81
C SER A 457 6.28 3.42 7.83
N GLY A 458 5.75 2.20 7.65
CA GLY A 458 4.79 1.55 8.56
C GLY A 458 5.35 1.14 9.94
N LYS A 459 6.64 1.39 10.20
CA LYS A 459 7.28 1.24 11.52
C LYS A 459 7.88 2.54 12.06
N GLY A 460 7.69 3.67 11.39
CA GLY A 460 8.24 4.97 11.81
C GLY A 460 9.77 5.05 11.76
N LEU A 461 10.43 4.21 10.96
CA LEU A 461 11.89 4.18 10.80
C LEU A 461 12.32 5.22 9.76
N ILE A 462 12.22 6.51 10.11
CA ILE A 462 12.41 7.63 9.18
C ILE A 462 13.74 7.57 8.39
N PRO A 463 14.92 7.32 8.98
CA PRO A 463 16.19 7.29 8.23
C PRO A 463 16.22 6.15 7.18
N GLU A 464 15.71 4.98 7.56
CA GLU A 464 15.61 3.82 6.68
C GLU A 464 14.57 4.03 5.58
N MET A 465 13.43 4.64 5.91
CA MET A 465 12.35 5.00 4.98
C MET A 465 12.86 5.95 3.90
N GLU A 466 13.54 7.04 4.28
CA GLU A 466 14.11 7.95 3.29
C GLU A 466 15.19 7.28 2.44
N SER A 467 16.06 6.48 3.06
CA SER A 467 17.12 5.79 2.34
C SER A 467 16.56 4.79 1.32
N ALA A 468 15.46 4.12 1.65
CA ALA A 468 14.75 3.25 0.72
C ALA A 468 14.02 4.06 -0.36
N ALA A 469 13.33 5.16 -0.01
CA ALA A 469 12.65 6.05 -0.95
C ALA A 469 13.61 6.55 -2.05
N ARG A 470 14.80 7.04 -1.67
CA ARG A 470 15.88 7.44 -2.59
C ARG A 470 16.30 6.30 -3.53
N GLN A 471 16.44 5.08 -3.01
CA GLN A 471 16.78 3.90 -3.83
C GLN A 471 15.66 3.48 -4.80
N THR A 472 14.39 3.82 -4.54
CA THR A 472 13.32 3.57 -5.55
C THR A 472 13.49 4.42 -6.80
N LEU A 473 14.16 5.59 -6.72
CA LEU A 473 14.21 6.57 -7.80
C LEU A 473 14.90 6.04 -9.06
N ASP A 474 15.87 5.14 -8.91
CA ASP A 474 16.58 4.51 -10.03
C ASP A 474 15.77 3.35 -10.68
N HIS A 475 14.55 3.08 -10.21
CA HIS A 475 13.65 2.03 -10.69
C HIS A 475 12.29 2.56 -11.15
N PRO A 476 11.65 1.92 -12.14
CA PRO A 476 10.31 2.28 -12.57
C PRO A 476 9.29 1.88 -11.50
N MET A 477 8.34 2.77 -11.21
CA MET A 477 7.26 2.55 -10.26
C MET A 477 5.98 2.23 -11.04
N THR A 478 5.77 0.95 -11.36
CA THR A 478 4.54 0.44 -12.00
C THR A 478 4.01 -0.78 -11.24
N PHE A 479 2.76 -1.16 -11.46
CA PHE A 479 2.14 -2.29 -10.75
C PHE A 479 2.84 -3.63 -11.03
N GLU A 480 3.36 -3.81 -12.24
CA GLU A 480 4.11 -5.00 -12.68
C GLU A 480 5.44 -5.15 -11.90
N ILE A 481 6.06 -4.02 -11.55
CA ILE A 481 7.32 -3.95 -10.81
C ILE A 481 7.08 -4.08 -9.30
N LEU A 482 6.04 -3.44 -8.77
CA LEU A 482 5.67 -3.57 -7.36
C LEU A 482 5.16 -4.98 -7.03
N GLY A 483 4.43 -5.60 -7.97
CA GLY A 483 3.96 -6.98 -7.88
C GLY A 483 3.26 -7.29 -6.56
N GLU A 484 3.53 -8.46 -5.97
CA GLU A 484 3.00 -8.81 -4.64
C GLU A 484 3.46 -7.87 -3.52
N GLY A 485 4.57 -7.14 -3.70
CA GLY A 485 5.03 -6.10 -2.78
C GLY A 485 4.03 -4.95 -2.63
N LEU A 486 3.14 -4.74 -3.62
CA LEU A 486 2.03 -3.78 -3.51
C LEU A 486 1.11 -4.12 -2.33
N ARG A 487 0.94 -5.40 -1.97
CA ARG A 487 0.13 -5.84 -0.82
C ARG A 487 0.65 -5.36 0.54
N LEU A 488 1.91 -4.91 0.61
CA LEU A 488 2.50 -4.33 1.82
C LEU A 488 2.09 -2.87 2.03
N PHE A 489 1.78 -2.14 0.96
CA PHE A 489 1.49 -0.70 1.03
C PHE A 489 0.15 -0.44 1.71
N GLU A 490 0.14 0.45 2.70
CA GLU A 490 -1.04 1.27 2.97
C GLU A 490 -1.16 2.35 1.89
N GLY A 491 -2.38 2.72 1.51
CA GLY A 491 -2.61 3.62 0.36
C GLY A 491 -1.92 4.98 0.50
N TRP A 492 -1.92 5.55 1.71
CA TRP A 492 -1.20 6.79 2.02
C TRP A 492 0.31 6.68 1.77
N ALA A 493 0.93 5.54 2.09
CA ALA A 493 2.37 5.34 1.92
C ALA A 493 2.76 5.26 0.44
N LEU A 494 1.85 4.76 -0.41
CA LEU A 494 2.02 4.73 -1.87
C LEU A 494 1.90 6.15 -2.45
N ARG A 495 0.93 6.95 -1.98
CA ARG A 495 0.78 8.36 -2.38
C ARG A 495 1.97 9.22 -1.94
N ASP A 496 2.43 9.07 -0.70
CA ASP A 496 3.64 9.73 -0.17
C ASP A 496 4.88 9.48 -1.05
N LEU A 497 5.00 8.28 -1.62
CA LEU A 497 6.11 7.92 -2.51
C LEU A 497 5.97 8.57 -3.89
N VAL A 498 4.75 8.68 -4.43
CA VAL A 498 4.47 9.47 -5.65
C VAL A 498 4.80 10.95 -5.42
N ASP A 499 4.34 11.51 -4.30
CA ASP A 499 4.61 12.89 -3.90
C ASP A 499 6.11 13.14 -3.64
N PHE A 500 6.86 12.14 -3.16
CA PHE A 500 8.33 12.18 -3.09
C PHE A 500 8.96 12.22 -4.49
N ARG A 501 8.62 11.27 -5.38
CA ARG A 501 9.18 11.19 -6.75
C ARG A 501 8.93 12.47 -7.55
N ARG A 502 7.73 13.06 -7.43
CA ARG A 502 7.39 14.36 -8.03
C ARG A 502 8.30 15.48 -7.51
N ARG A 503 8.48 15.60 -6.18
CA ARG A 503 9.40 16.56 -5.55
C ARG A 503 10.86 16.37 -5.99
N CYS A 504 11.33 15.14 -6.18
CA CYS A 504 12.67 14.87 -6.72
C CYS A 504 12.82 15.43 -8.15
N GLY A 505 11.82 15.23 -9.02
CA GLY A 505 11.78 15.84 -10.36
C GLY A 505 11.82 17.38 -10.32
N ASP A 506 11.00 17.99 -9.47
CA ASP A 506 10.96 19.46 -9.32
C ASP A 506 12.27 20.05 -8.76
N ASN A 507 12.91 19.37 -7.80
CA ASN A 507 14.23 19.75 -7.30
C ASN A 507 15.29 19.71 -8.42
N LEU A 508 15.25 18.70 -9.29
CA LEU A 508 16.18 18.56 -10.43
C LEU A 508 15.96 19.65 -11.49
N VAL A 509 14.71 19.95 -11.83
CA VAL A 509 14.33 21.08 -12.69
C VAL A 509 14.84 22.40 -12.12
N THR A 510 14.66 22.61 -10.82
CA THR A 510 15.12 23.82 -10.10
C THR A 510 16.65 23.91 -10.09
N CYS A 511 17.35 22.79 -9.90
CA CYS A 511 18.80 22.71 -9.97
C CYS A 511 19.30 23.11 -11.37
N LEU A 512 18.72 22.55 -12.43
CA LEU A 512 19.08 22.90 -13.81
C LEU A 512 18.82 24.38 -14.15
N ASP A 513 17.69 24.96 -13.71
CA ASP A 513 17.45 26.40 -13.90
C ASP A 513 18.45 27.27 -13.11
N SER A 514 18.94 26.84 -11.94
CA SER A 514 20.00 27.55 -11.21
C SER A 514 21.33 27.57 -12.00
N TYR A 515 21.65 26.51 -12.73
CA TYR A 515 22.80 26.46 -13.65
C TYR A 515 22.62 27.30 -14.92
N ARG A 516 21.41 27.81 -15.19
CA ARG A 516 21.13 28.73 -16.30
C ARG A 516 21.23 30.21 -15.90
N VAL A 517 21.39 30.52 -14.61
CA VAL A 517 21.65 31.89 -14.12
C VAL A 517 23.07 32.32 -14.49
N VAL A 518 23.18 33.42 -15.24
CA VAL A 518 24.46 33.89 -15.84
C VAL A 518 25.11 35.04 -15.05
N GLU A 519 24.39 35.63 -14.11
CA GLU A 519 24.91 36.65 -13.20
C GLU A 519 25.82 36.00 -12.12
N PRO A 520 26.91 36.66 -11.70
CA PRO A 520 27.76 36.11 -10.64
C PRO A 520 27.02 36.22 -9.28
N PRO A 521 27.05 35.19 -8.40
CA PRO A 521 27.93 34.02 -8.42
C PRO A 521 27.25 32.71 -8.94
N GLY A 522 26.53 32.75 -10.07
CA GLY A 522 25.98 31.54 -10.69
C GLY A 522 27.06 30.50 -11.10
N PRO A 523 26.81 29.19 -10.98
CA PRO A 523 27.85 28.15 -11.12
C PRO A 523 28.38 28.04 -12.55
N SER A 524 27.55 28.27 -13.57
CA SER A 524 27.98 28.28 -14.98
C SER A 524 28.76 29.54 -15.40
N SER A 525 29.11 30.43 -14.46
CA SER A 525 29.77 31.70 -14.72
C SER A 525 31.18 31.58 -15.33
N VAL A 526 31.84 30.43 -15.20
CA VAL A 526 33.12 30.10 -15.86
C VAL A 526 33.03 30.08 -17.40
N TRP A 527 31.84 29.81 -17.95
CA TRP A 527 31.60 29.73 -19.40
C TRP A 527 31.36 31.09 -20.08
N ARG A 528 31.47 32.21 -19.33
CA ARG A 528 31.23 33.57 -19.83
C ARG A 528 32.42 34.10 -20.62
N GLY A 529 32.46 33.77 -21.91
CA GLY A 529 33.46 34.27 -22.86
C GLY A 529 33.39 33.69 -24.27
N CYS A 530 32.47 32.75 -24.53
CA CYS A 530 32.30 32.16 -25.86
C CYS A 530 31.95 33.23 -26.93
N PRO A 531 32.72 33.37 -28.02
CA PRO A 531 32.52 34.39 -29.03
C PRO A 531 31.30 34.15 -29.95
N GLU A 532 30.74 32.94 -30.02
CA GLU A 532 29.56 32.63 -30.85
C GLU A 532 28.25 33.32 -30.40
N ASN A 533 28.28 33.99 -29.24
CA ASN A 533 27.18 34.83 -28.77
C ASN A 533 27.16 36.24 -29.39
N GLY A 534 28.18 36.63 -30.16
CA GLY A 534 28.12 37.71 -31.16
C GLY A 534 27.75 39.12 -30.67
N SER A 535 27.72 39.37 -29.36
CA SER A 535 27.18 40.60 -28.76
C SER A 535 28.07 41.13 -27.63
N ARG A 536 28.08 42.45 -27.44
CA ARG A 536 28.79 43.15 -26.36
C ARG A 536 28.14 42.98 -24.96
N ARG A 537 27.56 41.81 -24.68
CA ARG A 537 26.85 41.49 -23.43
C ARG A 537 27.45 40.24 -22.80
N HIS A 538 28.24 40.40 -21.75
CA HIS A 538 29.00 39.33 -21.08
C HIS A 538 28.13 38.40 -20.19
N PHE A 539 26.83 38.30 -20.48
CA PHE A 539 25.80 37.74 -19.59
C PHE A 539 24.96 36.64 -20.27
N VAL A 540 25.54 35.89 -21.21
CA VAL A 540 24.85 34.79 -21.92
C VAL A 540 25.77 33.56 -21.98
N LEU A 541 25.22 32.38 -21.64
CA LEU A 541 25.92 31.10 -21.71
C LEU A 541 26.22 30.68 -23.16
N PRO A 542 27.21 29.81 -23.42
CA PRO A 542 27.40 29.21 -24.73
C PRO A 542 26.13 28.47 -25.18
N LYS A 543 25.75 28.62 -26.45
CA LYS A 543 24.50 28.05 -26.99
C LYS A 543 24.37 26.54 -26.77
N TRP A 544 25.46 25.78 -26.91
CA TRP A 544 25.48 24.34 -26.67
C TRP A 544 25.15 23.97 -25.20
N LEU A 545 25.53 24.82 -24.24
CA LEU A 545 25.33 24.58 -22.81
C LEU A 545 23.92 24.99 -22.37
N ASP A 546 23.41 26.13 -22.85
CA ASP A 546 22.00 26.50 -22.59
C ASP A 546 21.03 25.54 -23.30
N GLN A 547 21.36 25.07 -24.52
CA GLN A 547 20.57 24.04 -25.21
C GLN A 547 20.59 22.71 -24.45
N LEU A 548 21.74 22.26 -23.96
CA LEU A 548 21.87 21.07 -23.10
C LEU A 548 20.98 21.20 -21.86
N LEU A 549 21.19 22.24 -21.05
CA LEU A 549 20.45 22.45 -19.79
C LEU A 549 18.95 22.60 -20.05
N SER A 550 18.55 23.31 -21.11
CA SER A 550 17.15 23.44 -21.52
C SER A 550 16.54 22.12 -21.99
N GLN A 551 17.30 21.28 -22.72
CA GLN A 551 16.81 19.99 -23.19
C GLN A 551 16.66 19.00 -22.04
N SER A 552 17.68 18.83 -21.19
CA SER A 552 17.59 17.93 -20.02
C SER A 552 16.48 18.38 -19.04
N ARG A 553 16.30 19.69 -18.85
CA ARG A 553 15.17 20.26 -18.07
C ARG A 553 13.81 19.97 -18.68
N ASN A 554 13.64 20.19 -19.99
CA ASN A 554 12.37 19.96 -20.66
C ASN A 554 12.03 18.47 -20.73
N ASN A 555 13.03 17.59 -20.85
CA ASN A 555 12.86 16.14 -20.72
C ASN A 555 12.32 15.79 -19.33
N LEU A 556 12.92 16.30 -18.24
CA LEU A 556 12.44 16.07 -16.86
C LEU A 556 11.01 16.59 -16.63
N LYS A 557 10.60 17.68 -17.28
CA LYS A 557 9.22 18.21 -17.22
C LYS A 557 8.18 17.41 -18.00
N LEU A 558 8.61 16.51 -18.89
CA LEU A 558 7.75 15.63 -19.68
C LEU A 558 7.84 14.16 -19.23
N GLN A 559 8.79 13.85 -18.35
CA GLN A 559 8.99 12.54 -17.75
C GLN A 559 7.88 12.26 -16.72
N LYS A 560 7.37 11.03 -16.68
CA LYS A 560 6.37 10.62 -15.68
C LYS A 560 7.05 10.43 -14.33
N PHE A 561 6.32 10.63 -13.24
CA PHE A 561 6.87 10.33 -11.90
C PHE A 561 7.18 8.82 -11.73
N THR A 562 6.55 7.96 -12.52
CA THR A 562 6.77 6.51 -12.56
C THR A 562 8.08 6.11 -13.26
N ASP A 563 8.65 6.95 -14.12
CA ASP A 563 9.91 6.68 -14.81
C ASP A 563 11.12 6.74 -13.85
N PRO A 564 12.25 6.07 -14.15
CA PRO A 564 13.49 6.18 -13.38
C PRO A 564 14.18 7.56 -13.49
N LEU A 565 14.55 8.17 -12.36
CA LEU A 565 15.27 9.45 -12.28
C LEU A 565 16.81 9.26 -12.33
N VAL A 566 17.29 8.50 -13.32
CA VAL A 566 18.72 8.17 -13.49
C VAL A 566 19.48 9.31 -14.19
N ILE A 567 20.31 10.04 -13.45
CA ILE A 567 20.94 11.28 -13.93
C ILE A 567 22.38 11.10 -14.44
N HIS A 568 23.27 10.51 -13.63
CA HIS A 568 24.73 10.62 -13.81
C HIS A 568 25.24 10.15 -15.18
N SER A 569 24.82 8.95 -15.60
CA SER A 569 25.22 8.35 -16.88
C SER A 569 24.73 9.17 -18.08
N ARG A 570 23.56 9.80 -17.95
CA ARG A 570 22.92 10.59 -18.99
C ARG A 570 23.54 11.97 -19.14
N ILE A 571 23.62 12.76 -18.06
CA ILE A 571 24.05 14.16 -18.14
C ILE A 571 25.51 14.29 -18.58
N ARG A 572 26.41 13.40 -18.11
CA ARG A 572 27.82 13.38 -18.53
C ARG A 572 27.97 13.06 -20.03
N GLY A 573 27.19 12.10 -20.53
CA GLY A 573 27.18 11.73 -21.95
C GLY A 573 26.61 12.84 -22.84
N GLU A 574 25.47 13.42 -22.45
CA GLU A 574 24.85 14.57 -23.15
C GLU A 574 25.78 15.81 -23.13
N TYR A 575 26.48 16.07 -22.02
CA TYR A 575 27.47 17.14 -21.88
C TYR A 575 28.68 16.96 -22.81
N LEU A 576 29.37 15.82 -22.75
CA LEU A 576 30.55 15.56 -23.58
C LEU A 576 30.21 15.58 -25.07
N LYS A 577 29.06 15.03 -25.46
CA LYS A 577 28.55 15.08 -26.84
C LYS A 577 28.24 16.50 -27.30
N SER A 578 27.62 17.32 -26.45
CA SER A 578 27.31 18.72 -26.76
C SER A 578 28.58 19.56 -26.89
N LEU A 579 29.53 19.42 -25.95
CA LEU A 579 30.84 20.07 -26.01
C LEU A 579 31.62 19.69 -27.28
N GLN A 580 31.59 18.41 -27.69
CA GLN A 580 32.24 17.94 -28.93
C GLN A 580 31.83 18.72 -30.18
N THR A 581 30.56 19.11 -30.31
CA THR A 581 30.08 19.91 -31.45
C THR A 581 30.69 21.33 -31.52
N HIS A 582 31.23 21.83 -30.40
CA HIS A 582 31.70 23.20 -30.22
C HIS A 582 33.21 23.29 -29.87
N LEU A 583 33.96 22.17 -29.89
CA LEU A 583 35.40 22.11 -29.61
C LEU A 583 36.30 23.01 -30.48
N ARG A 584 35.77 23.58 -31.58
CA ARG A 584 36.46 24.59 -32.39
C ARG A 584 36.62 25.93 -31.66
N CYS A 585 35.84 26.19 -30.61
CA CYS A 585 35.95 27.37 -29.77
C CYS A 585 37.11 27.21 -28.75
N LYS A 586 38.22 27.92 -28.99
CA LYS A 586 39.39 27.93 -28.09
C LYS A 586 39.01 28.26 -26.63
N PHE A 587 38.17 29.26 -26.41
CA PHE A 587 37.73 29.63 -25.05
C PHE A 587 37.06 28.46 -24.31
N CYS A 588 36.12 27.76 -24.94
CA CYS A 588 35.42 26.64 -24.31
C CYS A 588 36.35 25.42 -24.10
N LEU A 589 37.32 25.21 -24.99
CA LEU A 589 38.36 24.19 -24.80
C LEU A 589 39.30 24.56 -23.64
N ASP A 590 39.76 25.81 -23.57
CA ASP A 590 40.62 26.31 -22.49
C ASP A 590 39.93 26.28 -21.12
N VAL A 591 38.61 26.56 -21.08
CA VAL A 591 37.79 26.40 -19.86
C VAL A 591 37.68 24.93 -19.49
N TYR A 592 37.34 24.03 -20.43
CA TYR A 592 37.25 22.59 -20.13
C TYR A 592 38.56 21.97 -19.62
N VAL A 593 39.71 22.43 -20.13
CA VAL A 593 41.04 21.96 -19.71
C VAL A 593 41.45 22.50 -18.32
N LYS A 594 40.91 23.65 -17.89
CA LYS A 594 41.21 24.27 -16.57
C LYS A 594 40.20 23.90 -15.49
N GLU A 595 38.92 23.96 -15.82
CA GLU A 595 37.75 23.73 -14.95
C GLU A 595 37.14 22.35 -15.24
N SER A 596 37.97 21.31 -15.27
CA SER A 596 37.56 19.93 -15.58
C SER A 596 36.56 19.36 -14.57
N THR A 597 36.44 19.97 -13.40
CA THR A 597 35.50 19.65 -12.32
C THR A 597 34.05 20.06 -12.60
N PHE A 598 33.77 21.00 -13.52
CA PHE A 598 32.42 21.57 -13.72
C PHE A 598 31.33 20.51 -13.95
N CYS A 599 31.63 19.48 -14.75
CA CYS A 599 30.68 18.41 -15.04
C CYS A 599 30.41 17.54 -13.79
N THR A 600 31.45 17.25 -13.00
CA THR A 600 31.33 16.54 -11.72
C THR A 600 30.61 17.37 -10.66
N GLU A 601 30.81 18.70 -10.61
CA GLU A 601 30.05 19.56 -9.71
C GLU A 601 28.56 19.59 -10.08
N LEU A 602 28.23 19.72 -11.38
CA LEU A 602 26.85 19.62 -11.88
C LEU A 602 26.21 18.29 -11.53
N GLU A 603 26.91 17.17 -11.72
CA GLU A 603 26.42 15.84 -11.33
C GLU A 603 26.19 15.74 -9.83
N ASN A 604 27.16 16.13 -9.00
CA ASN A 604 27.03 16.10 -7.54
C ASN A 604 25.89 17.02 -7.04
N LYS A 605 25.63 18.15 -7.73
CA LYS A 605 24.52 19.07 -7.41
C LYS A 605 23.17 18.55 -7.87
N LEU A 606 23.11 17.79 -8.96
CA LEU A 606 21.89 17.08 -9.37
C LEU A 606 21.60 15.90 -8.43
N GLU A 607 22.60 15.15 -7.98
CA GLU A 607 22.46 14.11 -6.96
C GLU A 607 21.94 14.69 -5.64
N GLN A 608 22.56 15.77 -5.13
CA GLN A 608 22.08 16.51 -3.96
C GLN A 608 20.66 17.08 -4.12
N ALA A 609 20.22 17.37 -5.35
CA ALA A 609 18.86 17.82 -5.64
C ALA A 609 17.86 16.65 -5.72
N ARG A 610 18.25 15.50 -6.29
CA ARG A 610 17.46 14.26 -6.33
C ARG A 610 17.19 13.76 -4.92
N ASP A 611 18.23 13.70 -4.09
CA ASP A 611 18.24 12.97 -2.82
C ASP A 611 17.92 13.85 -1.60
N LYS A 612 17.48 15.09 -1.85
CA LYS A 612 17.04 16.07 -0.87
C LYS A 612 15.90 15.52 0.01
N GLU A 613 15.98 15.81 1.31
CA GLU A 613 15.21 15.18 2.38
C GLU A 613 13.68 15.18 2.18
N LEU A 614 13.06 14.15 2.76
CA LEU A 614 11.61 13.99 2.88
C LEU A 614 11.08 14.93 3.96
N VAL A 615 10.99 16.21 3.62
CA VAL A 615 10.19 17.18 4.38
C VAL A 615 8.73 16.71 4.32
N ARG A 616 8.33 15.91 5.29
CA ARG A 616 6.92 15.80 5.69
C ARG A 616 6.52 17.16 6.27
N PRO A 617 5.32 17.68 5.95
CA PRO A 617 4.63 18.54 6.90
C PRO A 617 4.59 17.81 8.24
N LEU A 618 4.97 18.50 9.32
CA LEU A 618 4.60 18.03 10.65
C LEU A 618 3.13 18.36 10.82
N ASP A 619 2.26 17.39 10.50
CA ASP A 619 0.84 17.52 10.80
C ASP A 619 0.66 17.49 12.32
N ASP A 620 0.36 18.65 12.90
CA ASP A 620 0.00 18.83 14.31
C ASP A 620 -1.36 18.14 14.58
N ALA A 621 -1.30 16.83 14.77
CA ALA A 621 -2.44 15.97 15.08
C ALA A 621 -2.14 15.06 16.29
N SER A 622 -2.33 15.63 17.50
CA SER A 622 -2.78 14.99 18.76
C SER A 622 -2.55 13.47 18.91
N ILE A 623 -1.71 12.97 19.85
CA ILE A 623 -1.86 13.05 21.32
C ILE A 623 -3.27 12.66 21.79
#